data_AF-A0A2H6N9P4-F1
#
_entry.id   AF-A0A2H6N9P4-F1
#
_cell.length_a   1.000
_cell.length_b   1.000
_cell.length_c   1.000
_cell.angle_alpha   90.00
_cell.angle_beta   90.00
_cell.angle_gamma   90.00
#
_symmetry.space_group_name_H-M   'P 1'
#
loop_
_entity.id
_entity.type
_entity.pdbx_description
1 polymer ?
#
loop_
_entity_poly.entity_id
_entity_poly.type
_entity_poly.pdbx_seq_one_letter_code
_entity_poly.pdbx_strand_id
1 'polypeptide(L)'
;TVSTAETFQFLGSTISHDLKWTPNIKNVIKKAQQGMFFLHQLRKLKLPKELLIQFYREIIEPIICSSITVWFGSPTQQDRHRLQRIIRTAENTITTHLPSVEDLYTAR
;
A
#
# COMPACT_ATOMS: atom_id res chain seq x y z
N THR A 1 -1.85 -32.38 -19.40
CA THR A 1 -1.36 -32.11 -18.02
C THR A 1 -1.51 -30.64 -17.75
N VAL A 2 -2.32 -30.24 -16.77
CA VAL A 2 -2.43 -28.82 -16.37
C VAL A 2 -1.18 -28.48 -15.56
N SER A 3 -0.36 -27.54 -16.03
CA SER A 3 0.79 -27.04 -15.29
C SER A 3 0.33 -26.06 -14.22
N THR A 4 0.72 -26.31 -12.97
CA THR A 4 0.46 -25.40 -11.85
C THR A 4 1.42 -24.22 -11.92
N ALA A 5 0.89 -23.00 -12.13
CA ALA A 5 1.67 -21.78 -12.02
C ALA A 5 1.87 -21.40 -10.54
N GLU A 6 3.09 -21.01 -10.16
CA GLU A 6 3.40 -20.63 -8.77
C GLU A 6 2.65 -19.36 -8.31
N THR A 7 2.38 -18.44 -9.24
CA THR A 7 1.60 -17.21 -9.04
C THR A 7 0.70 -16.92 -10.24
N PHE A 8 -0.39 -16.19 -10.00
CA PHE A 8 -1.38 -15.81 -11.00
C PHE A 8 -1.80 -14.34 -10.82
N GLN A 9 -2.15 -13.66 -11.92
CA GLN A 9 -2.67 -12.29 -11.90
C GLN A 9 -4.20 -12.30 -11.89
N PHE A 10 -4.79 -11.80 -10.81
CA PHE A 10 -6.23 -11.69 -10.63
C PHE A 10 -6.61 -10.25 -10.29
N LEU A 11 -7.41 -9.60 -11.14
CA LEU A 11 -7.84 -8.20 -10.97
C LEU A 11 -6.67 -7.23 -10.71
N GLY A 12 -5.56 -7.43 -11.44
CA GLY A 12 -4.33 -6.65 -11.30
C GLY A 12 -3.52 -6.94 -10.03
N SER A 13 -3.94 -7.92 -9.22
CA SER A 13 -3.27 -8.38 -7.99
C SER A 13 -2.62 -9.75 -8.18
N THR A 14 -1.50 -9.99 -7.51
CA THR A 14 -0.77 -11.28 -7.63
C THR A 14 -1.10 -12.24 -6.49
N ILE A 15 -1.77 -13.35 -6.81
CA ILE A 15 -2.08 -14.43 -5.86
C ILE A 15 -1.12 -15.60 -6.07
N SER A 16 -0.63 -16.24 -5.00
CA SER A 16 0.13 -17.48 -5.11
C SER A 16 -0.77 -18.71 -5.20
N HIS A 17 -0.21 -19.83 -5.65
CA HIS A 17 -0.93 -21.11 -5.75
C HIS A 17 -1.56 -21.58 -4.43
N ASP A 18 -1.00 -21.20 -3.29
CA ASP A 18 -1.53 -21.47 -1.94
C ASP A 18 -2.52 -20.39 -1.46
N LEU A 19 -3.07 -19.60 -2.40
CA LEU A 19 -4.06 -18.55 -2.20
C LEU A 19 -3.61 -17.43 -1.24
N LYS A 20 -2.30 -17.21 -1.10
CA LYS A 20 -1.75 -16.11 -0.31
C LYS A 20 -1.58 -14.86 -1.17
N TRP A 21 -1.86 -13.71 -0.55
CA TRP A 21 -1.65 -12.40 -1.16
C TRP A 21 -0.29 -11.79 -0.86
N THR A 22 0.57 -12.48 -0.13
CA THR A 22 1.92 -11.98 0.21
C THR A 22 2.72 -11.51 -1.02
N PRO A 23 2.68 -12.17 -2.20
CA PRO A 23 3.31 -11.63 -3.42
C PRO A 23 2.73 -10.27 -3.84
N ASN A 24 1.39 -10.13 -3.85
CA ASN A 24 0.73 -8.86 -4.11
C ASN A 24 1.16 -7.77 -3.11
N ILE A 25 1.13 -8.09 -1.81
CA ILE A 25 1.46 -7.14 -0.75
C ILE A 25 2.92 -6.69 -0.85
N LYS A 26 3.85 -7.59 -1.19
CA LYS A 26 5.24 -7.21 -1.48
C LYS A 26 5.32 -6.20 -2.63
N ASN A 27 4.55 -6.40 -3.70
CA ASN A 27 4.50 -5.48 -4.83
C ASN A 27 3.89 -4.12 -4.45
N VAL A 28 2.78 -4.12 -3.70
CA VAL A 28 2.15 -2.90 -3.16
C VAL A 28 3.14 -2.11 -2.31
N ILE A 29 3.80 -2.77 -1.34
CA ILE A 29 4.80 -2.13 -0.48
C ILE A 29 5.94 -1.54 -1.31
N LYS A 30 6.47 -2.27 -2.29
CA LYS A 30 7.56 -1.79 -3.14
C LYS A 30 7.16 -0.51 -3.89
N LYS A 31 5.97 -0.48 -4.48
CA LYS A 31 5.44 0.71 -5.17
C LYS A 31 5.19 1.86 -4.20
N ALA A 32 4.58 1.59 -3.05
CA ALA A 32 4.32 2.61 -2.04
C ALA A 32 5.62 3.21 -1.48
N GLN A 33 6.68 2.40 -1.34
CA GLN A 33 8.01 2.89 -0.96
C GLN A 33 8.63 3.83 -1.99
N GLN A 34 8.39 3.62 -3.29
CA GLN A 34 8.81 4.56 -4.34
C GLN A 34 8.07 5.90 -4.18
N GLY A 35 6.75 5.87 -3.95
CA GLY A 35 5.98 7.07 -3.62
C GLY A 35 6.49 7.78 -2.36
N MET A 36 6.79 7.01 -1.30
CA MET A 36 7.38 7.54 -0.07
C MET A 36 8.71 8.23 -0.32
N PHE A 37 9.58 7.69 -1.19
CA PHE A 37 10.84 8.36 -1.54
C PHE A 37 10.57 9.79 -2.02
N PHE A 38 9.63 9.97 -2.95
CA PHE A 38 9.25 11.30 -3.42
C PHE A 38 8.62 12.16 -2.33
N LEU A 39 7.74 11.60 -1.48
CA LEU A 39 7.17 12.35 -0.35
C LEU A 39 8.25 12.92 0.58
N HIS A 40 9.29 12.14 0.89
CA HIS A 40 10.41 12.63 1.68
C HIS A 40 11.20 13.73 0.96
N GLN A 41 11.39 13.61 -0.36
CA GLN A 41 12.06 14.64 -1.15
C GLN A 41 11.25 15.94 -1.17
N LEU A 42 9.94 15.86 -1.35
CA LEU A 42 9.04 17.02 -1.30
C LEU A 42 9.05 17.70 0.07
N ARG A 43 9.12 16.90 1.15
CA ARG A 43 9.27 17.43 2.51
C ARG A 43 10.61 18.16 2.69
N LYS A 44 11.72 17.64 2.14
CA LYS A 44 13.03 18.31 2.17
C LYS A 44 13.02 19.64 1.41
N LEU A 45 12.24 19.74 0.33
CA LEU A 45 12.00 20.97 -0.41
C LEU A 45 11.08 21.96 0.33
N LYS A 46 10.63 21.62 1.55
CA LYS A 46 9.78 22.46 2.41
C LYS A 46 8.45 22.84 1.75
N LEU A 47 7.88 21.95 0.94
CA LEU A 47 6.54 22.18 0.39
C LEU A 47 5.51 22.33 1.52
N PRO A 48 4.44 23.13 1.29
CA PRO A 48 3.30 23.23 2.19
C PRO A 48 2.75 21.86 2.57
N LYS A 49 2.27 21.74 3.81
CA LYS A 49 1.75 20.48 4.36
C LYS A 49 0.57 19.95 3.53
N GLU A 50 -0.26 20.85 3.04
CA GLU A 50 -1.45 20.58 2.23
C GLU A 50 -1.07 19.85 0.93
N LEU A 51 0.04 20.27 0.28
CA LEU A 51 0.55 19.61 -0.91
C LEU A 51 1.11 18.21 -0.61
N LEU A 52 1.71 18.02 0.56
CA LEU A 52 2.20 16.70 0.98
C LEU A 52 1.03 15.73 1.26
N ILE A 53 -0.05 16.22 1.86
CA ILE A 53 -1.30 15.46 2.07
C ILE A 53 -1.90 15.08 0.71
N GLN A 54 -2.00 16.04 -0.20
CA GLN A 54 -2.52 15.79 -1.55
C GLN A 54 -1.64 14.77 -2.28
N PHE A 55 -0.31 14.91 -2.21
CA PHE A 55 0.59 13.93 -2.80
C PHE A 55 0.37 12.51 -2.24
N TYR A 56 0.22 12.36 -0.93
CA TYR A 56 -0.11 11.06 -0.34
C TYR A 56 -1.42 10.49 -0.89
N ARG A 57 -2.49 11.28 -0.89
CA ARG A 57 -3.83 10.88 -1.34
C ARG A 57 -3.89 10.52 -2.82
N GLU A 58 -3.16 11.25 -3.65
CA GLU A 58 -3.21 11.08 -5.12
C GLU A 58 -2.23 10.02 -5.63
N ILE A 59 -1.13 9.75 -4.90
CA ILE A 59 -0.05 8.89 -5.40
C ILE A 59 0.13 7.62 -4.56
N ILE A 60 0.15 7.73 -3.23
CA ILE A 60 0.49 6.60 -2.35
C ILE A 60 -0.75 5.82 -1.95
N GLU A 61 -1.82 6.51 -1.57
CA GLU A 61 -3.08 5.89 -1.17
C GLU A 61 -3.69 5.00 -2.27
N PRO A 62 -3.74 5.38 -3.56
CA PRO A 62 -4.30 4.53 -4.61
C PRO A 62 -3.48 3.25 -4.84
N ILE A 63 -2.17 3.28 -4.58
CA ILE A 63 -1.32 2.08 -4.63
C ILE A 63 -1.73 1.08 -3.54
N ILE A 64 -2.04 1.58 -2.34
CA ILE A 64 -2.51 0.76 -1.21
C ILE A 64 -3.96 0.31 -1.42
N CYS A 65 -4.82 1.15 -1.98
CA CYS A 65 -6.24 0.85 -2.14
C CYS A 65 -6.57 0.02 -3.38
N SER A 66 -5.63 -0.13 -4.33
CA SER A 66 -5.86 -0.87 -5.57
C SER A 66 -6.25 -2.33 -5.28
N SER A 67 -7.48 -2.68 -5.67
CA SER A 67 -8.10 -3.98 -5.42
C SER A 67 -8.06 -4.43 -3.94
N ILE A 68 -8.02 -3.48 -2.99
CA ILE A 68 -7.83 -3.78 -1.54
C ILE A 68 -8.90 -4.72 -0.99
N THR A 69 -10.13 -4.63 -1.48
CA THR A 69 -11.25 -5.52 -1.10
C THR A 69 -11.00 -6.98 -1.44
N VAL A 70 -10.15 -7.26 -2.44
CA VAL A 70 -9.83 -8.61 -2.91
C VAL A 70 -8.76 -9.27 -2.04
N TRP A 71 -7.73 -8.52 -1.66
CA TRP A 71 -6.53 -9.12 -1.05
C TRP A 71 -6.36 -8.82 0.44
N PHE A 72 -7.04 -7.80 1.01
CA PHE A 72 -6.88 -7.41 2.41
C PHE A 72 -7.69 -8.26 3.41
N GLY A 73 -8.60 -9.11 2.94
CA GLY A 73 -9.36 -10.04 3.79
C GLY A 73 -8.51 -11.16 4.42
N SER A 74 -7.46 -11.63 3.73
CA SER A 74 -6.60 -12.75 4.16
C SER A 74 -5.07 -12.52 4.29
N PRO A 75 -4.52 -11.29 4.47
CA PRO A 75 -3.10 -11.10 4.79
C PRO A 75 -2.70 -11.71 6.14
N THR A 76 -1.43 -12.09 6.25
CA THR A 76 -0.81 -12.41 7.54
C THR A 76 -0.75 -11.16 8.45
N GLN A 77 -0.65 -11.35 9.76
CA GLN A 77 -0.45 -10.24 10.71
C GLN A 77 0.83 -9.45 10.39
N GLN A 78 1.89 -10.13 9.97
CA GLN A 78 3.13 -9.49 9.55
C GLN A 78 2.91 -8.58 8.33
N ASP A 79 2.15 -9.04 7.34
CA ASP A 79 1.82 -8.26 6.15
C ASP A 79 1.00 -7.01 6.51
N ARG A 80 0.00 -7.15 7.41
CA ARG A 80 -0.77 -6.01 7.95
C ARG A 80 0.14 -4.97 8.62
N HIS A 81 1.06 -5.40 9.48
CA HIS A 81 2.02 -4.51 10.12
C HIS A 81 2.93 -3.78 9.13
N ARG A 82 3.39 -4.47 8.08
CA ARG A 82 4.24 -3.88 7.04
C ARG A 82 3.51 -2.81 6.24
N LEU A 83 2.24 -3.06 5.87
CA LEU A 83 1.40 -2.07 5.20
C LEU A 83 1.15 -0.84 6.11
N GLN A 84 0.77 -1.07 7.36
CA GLN A 84 0.53 0.01 8.31
C GLN A 84 1.78 0.87 8.56
N ARG A 85 2.98 0.28 8.49
CA ARG A 85 4.24 1.02 8.64
C ARG A 85 4.43 2.07 7.54
N ILE A 86 3.96 1.81 6.31
CA ILE A 86 4.03 2.80 5.23
C ILE A 86 3.20 4.02 5.59
N ILE A 87 1.94 3.81 6.01
CA ILE A 87 1.03 4.88 6.43
C ILE A 87 1.63 5.67 7.60
N ARG A 88 2.09 4.98 8.66
CA ARG A 88 2.73 5.64 9.81
C ARG A 88 3.95 6.46 9.44
N THR A 89 4.73 6.00 8.45
CA THR A 89 5.89 6.76 7.97
C THR A 89 5.44 8.02 7.23
N ALA A 90 4.38 7.94 6.43
CA ALA A 90 3.77 9.10 5.79
C ALA A 90 3.21 10.09 6.82
N GLU A 91 2.46 9.60 7.81
CA GLU A 91 1.92 10.40 8.92
C GLU A 91 3.01 11.20 9.62
N ASN A 92 4.12 10.54 9.98
CA ASN A 92 5.26 11.21 10.62
C ASN A 92 5.93 12.23 9.70
N THR A 93 6.08 11.90 8.41
CA THR A 93 6.71 12.79 7.41
C THR A 93 5.90 14.07 7.17
N ILE A 94 4.57 13.92 7.11
CA ILE A 94 3.62 15.02 6.87
C ILE A 94 3.26 15.73 8.19
N THR A 95 3.45 15.05 9.32
CA THR A 95 3.00 15.47 10.66
C THR A 95 1.48 15.66 10.69
N THR A 96 0.75 14.63 10.23
CA THR A 96 -0.71 14.59 10.22
C THR A 96 -1.20 13.17 10.44
N HIS A 97 -2.40 13.03 11.01
CA HIS A 97 -3.09 11.74 11.06
C HIS A 97 -3.57 11.35 9.66
N LEU A 98 -3.39 10.08 9.30
CA LEU A 98 -3.88 9.47 8.07
C LEU A 98 -4.73 8.23 8.44
N PRO A 99 -5.71 7.85 7.61
CA PRO A 99 -6.49 6.64 7.85
C PRO A 99 -5.59 5.40 7.91
N SER A 100 -5.85 4.49 8.84
CA SER A 100 -5.14 3.21 8.90
C SER A 100 -5.46 2.34 7.68
N VAL A 101 -4.68 1.26 7.46
CA VAL A 101 -4.95 0.35 6.34
C VAL A 101 -6.34 -0.30 6.49
N GLU A 102 -6.77 -0.55 7.73
CA GLU A 102 -8.10 -1.09 8.04
C GLU A 102 -9.21 -0.07 7.74
N ASP A 103 -8.98 1.20 8.06
CA ASP A 103 -9.93 2.28 7.73
C ASP A 103 -10.08 2.43 6.21
N LEU A 104 -8.96 2.35 5.47
CA LEU A 104 -8.97 2.39 4.00
C LEU A 104 -9.72 1.20 3.39
N TYR A 105 -9.59 0.01 3.99
CA TYR A 105 -10.35 -1.18 3.58
C TYR A 105 -11.85 -1.03 3.87
N THR A 106 -12.20 -0.56 5.07
CA THR A 106 -13.60 -0.41 5.51
C THR A 106 -14.33 0.68 4.72
N ALA A 107 -13.61 1.67 4.20
CA ALA A 107 -14.16 2.77 3.40
C ALA A 107 -14.31 2.44 1.89
N ARG A 108 -14.28 1.17 1.49
CA ARG A 108 -14.35 0.74 0.07
C ARG A 108 -15.41 -0.32 -0.18
#